data_AF-W1YRT1-F1
#
_entry.id   AF-W1YRT1-F1
#
_cell.length_a   1.000
_cell.length_b   1.000
_cell.length_c   1.000
_cell.angle_alpha   90.00
_cell.angle_beta   90.00
_cell.angle_gamma   90.00
#
_symmetry.space_group_name_H-M   'P 1'
#
loop_
_entity.id
_entity.type
_entity.pdbx_description
1 polymer ?
#
loop_
_entity_poly.entity_id
_entity_poly.type
_entity_poly.pdbx_seq_one_letter_code
_entity_poly.pdbx_strand_id
1 'polypeptide(L)' 'MAKRNFRRIVLKLSGEALAGEQGFGINPDVVEEFAKEIA' A
#
# COMPACT_ATOMS: atom_id res chain seq x y z
N MET A 1 -1.66 22.18 -9.11
CA MET A 1 -1.75 20.70 -9.06
C MET A 1 -1.11 20.14 -10.32
N ALA A 2 -0.16 19.22 -10.19
CA ALA A 2 0.46 18.57 -11.36
C ALA A 2 -0.57 17.73 -12.10
N LYS A 3 -0.47 17.67 -13.43
CA LYS A 3 -1.31 16.81 -14.27
C LYS A 3 -0.97 15.35 -13.96
N ARG A 4 -1.95 14.57 -13.49
CA ARG A 4 -1.78 13.12 -13.27
C ARG A 4 -1.65 12.40 -14.62
N ASN A 5 -0.63 11.56 -14.78
CA ASN A 5 -0.38 10.81 -16.02
C ASN A 5 -1.42 9.70 -16.24
N PHE A 6 -2.05 9.22 -15.17
CA PHE A 6 -2.98 8.10 -15.21
C PHE A 6 -4.36 8.52 -14.68
N ARG A 7 -5.41 8.10 -15.39
CA ARG A 7 -6.82 8.32 -14.99
C ARG A 7 -7.34 7.22 -14.05
N ARG A 8 -6.85 5.99 -14.20
CA ARG A 8 -7.21 4.82 -13.40
C ARG A 8 -6.02 3.88 -13.35
N ILE A 9 -5.76 3.33 -12.17
CA ILE A 9 -4.70 2.35 -11.94
C ILE A 9 -5.26 1.15 -11.19
N VAL A 10 -4.57 0.02 -11.30
CA VAL A 10 -4.70 -1.12 -10.40
C VAL A 10 -3.36 -1.23 -9.69
N LEU A 11 -3.36 -1.06 -8.37
CA LEU A 11 -2.16 -1.20 -7.55
C LEU A 11 -2.18 -2.59 -6.91
N LYS A 12 -1.23 -3.45 -7.30
CA LYS A 12 -1.06 -4.77 -6.69
C LYS A 12 0.07 -4.72 -5.68
N LEU A 13 -0.20 -5.17 -4.46
CA LEU A 13 0.79 -5.30 -3.39
C LEU A 13 1.12 -6.79 -3.14
N SER A 14 2.32 -7.08 -2.62
CA SER A 14 2.65 -8.42 -2.13
C SER A 14 2.03 -8.65 -0.75
N GLY A 15 1.62 -9.88 -0.43
CA GLY A 15 1.17 -10.21 0.93
C GLY A 15 2.29 -10.04 1.97
N GLU A 16 3.52 -10.34 1.59
CA GLU A 16 4.71 -10.12 2.44
C GLU A 16 4.91 -8.65 2.80
N ALA A 17 4.60 -7.74 1.87
CA ALA A 17 4.68 -6.31 2.13
C ALA A 17 3.68 -5.86 3.20
N LEU A 18 2.57 -6.57 3.39
CA LEU A 18 1.60 -6.28 4.45
C LEU A 18 2.02 -6.87 5.80
N ALA A 19 2.86 -7.92 5.82
CA ALA A 19 3.36 -8.52 7.05
C ALA A 19 4.49 -7.69 7.69
N GLY A 20 5.23 -6.93 6.89
CA GLY A 20 6.41 -6.18 7.34
C GLY A 20 7.44 -7.10 7.98
N GLU A 21 8.10 -6.62 9.03
CA GLU A 21 9.16 -7.36 9.76
C GLU A 21 8.67 -8.65 10.44
N GLN A 22 7.36 -8.85 10.61
CA GLN A 22 6.82 -10.09 11.20
C GLN A 22 6.97 -11.30 10.27
N GLY A 23 7.11 -11.06 8.96
CA GLY A 23 7.28 -12.12 7.95
C GLY A 23 6.06 -13.01 7.69
N PHE A 24 5.00 -12.90 8.50
CA PHE A 24 3.72 -13.58 8.29
C PHE A 24 2.55 -12.79 8.89
N GLY A 25 1.33 -12.99 8.36
CA GLY A 25 0.13 -12.31 8.81
C GLY A 25 -0.01 -10.90 8.22
N ILE A 26 -0.68 -10.01 8.93
CA ILE A 26 -0.91 -8.62 8.53
C ILE A 26 -0.44 -7.73 9.68
N ASN A 27 0.49 -6.82 9.38
CA ASN A 27 0.94 -5.79 10.29
C ASN A 27 0.01 -4.56 10.17
N PRO A 28 -0.76 -4.21 11.21
CA PRO A 28 -1.69 -3.08 11.17
C PRO A 28 -1.02 -1.73 10.87
N ASP A 29 0.18 -1.51 11.38
CA ASP A 29 0.91 -0.24 11.19
C ASP A 29 1.27 -0.03 9.71
N VAL A 30 1.72 -1.10 9.05
CA VAL A 30 2.07 -1.09 7.63
C VAL A 30 0.83 -0.87 6.75
N VAL A 31 -0.30 -1.49 7.11
CA VAL A 31 -1.58 -1.26 6.42
C VAL A 31 -2.03 0.20 6.55
N GLU A 32 -1.88 0.78 7.73
CA GLU A 32 -2.25 2.18 7.97
C GLU A 32 -1.36 3.15 7.19
N GLU A 33 -0.07 2.85 7.03
CA GLU A 33 0.85 3.61 6.19
C GLU A 33 0.41 3.59 4.72
N PHE A 34 0.14 2.40 4.14
CA PHE A 34 -0.36 2.29 2.77
C PHE A 34 -1.70 3.00 2.56
N ALA A 35 -2.59 2.96 3.55
CA ALA A 35 -3.87 3.66 3.47
C ALA A 35 -3.68 5.19 3.38
N LYS A 36 -2.69 5.74 4.10
CA LYS A 36 -2.36 7.18 4.05
C LYS A 36 -1.75 7.59 2.71
N GLU A 37 -0.97 6.72 2.07
CA GLU A 37 -0.39 7.00 0.75
C GLU A 37 -1.42 6.98 -0.39
N ILE A 38 -2.46 6.15 -0.25
CA ILE A 38 -3.48 5.95 -1.30
C ILE A 38 -4.62 6.98 -1.23
N ALA A 39 -4.91 7.52 -0.03
CA ALA A 39 -5.98 8.50 0.20
C ALA A 39 -5.80 9.80 -0.60
#